data_AF-A0A813L3U6-F1
#
_entry.id   AF-A0A813L3U6-F1
#
_cell.length_a   1.000
_cell.length_b   1.000
_cell.length_c   1.000
_cell.angle_alpha   90.00
_cell.angle_beta   90.00
_cell.angle_gamma   90.00
#
_symmetry.space_group_name_H-M   'P 1'
#
loop_
_entity.id
_entity.type
_entity.pdbx_description
1 polymer ?
#
loop_
_entity_poly.entity_id
_entity_poly.type
_entity_poly.pdbx_seq_one_letter_code
_entity_poly.pdbx_strand_id
1 'polypeptide(L)'
;VLELGCGAAALPSLAAAASLGARVTATDFGEIVPLLSDSVRRNSAALRLDPGAHVDVASYAWSESQAPPGSPYDLVLAADLLYDESCQVALVSAILAALGSDSGTLLMTYEERDARVEARFFGLLKEKSSATSIPLALPPPAVSGPAGAWEPLSRMLLQICAQASGSEVAGVGAALPQLQSLLERYNTSNNSSNNSSNSNNNNSNKIDSSNNNNDNTSEDGMVLASIKTTSTASMASTTASTTTATTAATASRLRDAELCKVGERRLLLAAMAAMTSHLVQLLSQAASPVVPELADSDRPMVLGKFREFSDLSSELGQQWVRFATAAFLCLYGKLGHSCAEDLLRAALEAPVSGSVFGERMAFWGRYLAAQFAVTGRVARADATTMLMESTDLRNQVGWSVPTPAAVLRLSSMAPICVRGQPAAAEAWVAALQQAGVEVAEDLASSAGTLLVAWPDLEAAENGPASLSILAAWAGRHLVTVGEWKGSTLGLYPGAAKEWGQAWAPEAQMEVSRCFLLRDSLVLPSWPLACDRFAIYERRGSDET
;
A
#
# COMPACT_ATOMS: atom_id res chain seq x y z
N VAL A 1 -11.49 -5.54 -30.60
CA VAL A 1 -10.39 -5.17 -29.68
C VAL A 1 -9.36 -6.29 -29.69
N LEU A 2 -8.07 -5.98 -29.70
CA LEU A 2 -6.98 -6.92 -29.51
C LEU A 2 -6.27 -6.58 -28.19
N GLU A 3 -5.87 -7.58 -27.42
CA GLU A 3 -4.87 -7.39 -26.35
C GLU A 3 -3.59 -8.16 -26.69
N LEU A 4 -2.46 -7.47 -26.67
CA LEU A 4 -1.13 -8.05 -26.86
C LEU A 4 -0.49 -8.35 -25.51
N GLY A 5 0.13 -9.53 -25.35
CA GLY A 5 0.86 -9.88 -24.13
C GLY A 5 0.00 -9.86 -22.88
N CYS A 6 -1.22 -10.42 -22.97
CA CYS A 6 -2.24 -10.32 -21.92
C CYS A 6 -1.95 -11.17 -20.65
N GLY A 7 -0.88 -11.95 -20.68
CA GLY A 7 -0.49 -12.88 -19.62
C GLY A 7 -1.55 -13.96 -19.37
N ALA A 8 -1.46 -14.60 -18.20
CA ALA A 8 -2.38 -15.67 -17.82
C ALA A 8 -3.79 -15.16 -17.46
N ALA A 9 -3.95 -13.87 -17.18
CA ALA A 9 -5.18 -13.31 -16.63
C ALA A 9 -6.07 -12.63 -17.68
N ALA A 10 -5.48 -11.96 -18.69
CA ALA A 10 -6.17 -11.09 -19.64
C ALA A 10 -7.17 -10.12 -19.00
N LEU A 11 -6.70 -9.46 -17.93
CA LEU A 11 -7.52 -8.55 -17.14
C LEU A 11 -8.12 -7.41 -17.99
N PRO A 12 -7.36 -6.68 -18.84
CA PRO A 12 -7.92 -5.69 -19.75
C PRO A 12 -8.98 -6.25 -20.70
N SER A 13 -8.74 -7.41 -21.32
CA SER A 13 -9.71 -8.06 -22.20
C SER A 13 -11.02 -8.40 -21.49
N LEU A 14 -10.92 -8.99 -20.29
CA LEU A 14 -12.09 -9.34 -19.48
C LEU A 14 -12.87 -8.09 -19.06
N ALA A 15 -12.17 -7.04 -18.65
CA ALA A 15 -12.79 -5.77 -18.27
C ALA A 15 -13.52 -5.12 -19.45
N ALA A 16 -12.87 -5.05 -20.61
CA ALA A 16 -13.44 -4.49 -21.83
C ALA A 16 -14.68 -5.29 -22.29
N ALA A 17 -14.61 -6.62 -22.29
CA ALA A 17 -15.75 -7.45 -22.66
C ALA A 17 -16.90 -7.35 -21.64
N ALA A 18 -16.63 -7.58 -20.36
CA ALA A 18 -17.67 -7.62 -19.33
C ALA A 18 -18.34 -6.27 -19.06
N SER A 19 -17.59 -5.16 -19.16
CA SER A 19 -18.09 -3.83 -18.79
C SER A 19 -18.57 -3.01 -19.98
N LEU A 20 -18.02 -3.25 -21.16
CA LEU A 20 -18.26 -2.43 -22.36
C LEU A 20 -18.83 -3.22 -23.54
N GLY A 21 -19.13 -4.52 -23.37
CA GLY A 21 -19.70 -5.35 -24.43
C GLY A 21 -18.73 -5.62 -25.59
N ALA A 22 -17.42 -5.44 -25.37
CA ALA A 22 -16.44 -5.56 -26.44
C ALA A 22 -16.25 -7.00 -26.93
N ARG A 23 -15.98 -7.15 -28.23
CA ARG A 23 -15.41 -8.37 -28.82
C ARG A 23 -13.88 -8.26 -28.80
N VAL A 24 -13.26 -9.15 -28.05
CA VAL A 24 -11.84 -9.09 -27.73
C VAL A 24 -11.14 -10.35 -28.18
N THR A 25 -9.98 -10.21 -28.82
CA THR A 25 -9.01 -11.29 -28.98
C THR A 25 -7.88 -11.06 -27.99
N ALA A 26 -7.76 -11.93 -26.98
CA ALA A 26 -6.67 -11.91 -26.01
C ALA A 26 -5.52 -12.78 -26.50
N THR A 27 -4.31 -12.22 -26.59
CA THR A 27 -3.15 -12.92 -27.15
C THR A 27 -1.93 -12.93 -26.26
N ASP A 28 -1.22 -14.06 -26.28
CA ASP A 28 0.07 -14.25 -25.62
C ASP A 28 0.83 -15.41 -26.28
N PHE A 29 1.99 -15.81 -25.75
CA PHE A 29 2.73 -16.99 -26.20
C PHE A 29 1.88 -18.27 -26.08
N GLY A 30 2.12 -19.22 -26.97
CA GLY A 30 1.36 -20.48 -27.01
C GLY A 30 1.40 -21.26 -25.70
N GLU A 31 2.47 -21.12 -24.92
CA GLU A 31 2.63 -21.74 -23.60
C GLU A 31 1.68 -21.15 -22.55
N ILE A 32 1.26 -19.89 -22.71
CA ILE A 32 0.37 -19.17 -21.80
C ILE A 32 -1.11 -19.39 -22.14
N VAL A 33 -1.41 -19.73 -23.41
CA VAL A 33 -2.77 -19.95 -23.91
C VAL A 33 -3.63 -20.88 -23.05
N PRO A 34 -3.12 -22.00 -22.49
CA PRO A 34 -3.92 -22.84 -21.60
C PRO A 34 -4.38 -22.12 -20.32
N LEU A 35 -3.49 -21.34 -19.69
CA LEU A 35 -3.80 -20.57 -18.47
C LEU A 35 -4.77 -19.43 -18.77
N LEU A 36 -4.54 -18.74 -19.90
CA LEU A 36 -5.39 -17.68 -20.41
C LEU A 36 -6.81 -18.19 -20.72
N SER A 37 -6.92 -19.32 -21.42
CA SER A 37 -8.20 -19.98 -21.73
C SER A 37 -8.95 -20.35 -20.46
N ASP A 38 -8.23 -20.85 -19.45
CA ASP A 38 -8.81 -21.15 -18.14
C ASP A 38 -9.33 -19.89 -17.42
N SER A 39 -8.58 -18.79 -17.45
CA SER A 39 -9.00 -17.49 -16.91
C SER A 39 -10.29 -17.00 -17.56
N VAL A 40 -10.36 -16.99 -18.89
CA VAL A 40 -11.57 -16.58 -19.63
C VAL A 40 -12.75 -17.49 -19.30
N ARG A 41 -12.54 -18.80 -19.25
CA ARG A 41 -13.57 -19.79 -18.88
C ARG A 41 -14.12 -19.54 -17.48
N ARG A 42 -13.26 -19.32 -16.48
CA ARG A 42 -13.66 -19.02 -15.09
C ARG A 42 -14.48 -17.74 -14.96
N ASN A 43 -14.26 -16.77 -15.85
CA ASN A 43 -14.98 -15.50 -15.87
C ASN A 43 -16.17 -15.46 -16.85
N SER A 44 -16.47 -16.57 -17.54
CA SER A 44 -17.51 -16.62 -18.57
C SER A 44 -18.91 -16.21 -18.08
N ALA A 45 -19.22 -16.37 -16.80
CA ALA A 45 -20.49 -15.91 -16.23
C ALA A 45 -20.64 -14.38 -16.27
N ALA A 46 -19.55 -13.63 -16.04
CA ALA A 46 -19.55 -12.17 -16.11
C ALA A 46 -19.68 -11.67 -17.56
N LEU A 47 -19.16 -12.44 -18.52
CA LEU A 47 -19.26 -12.12 -19.95
C LEU A 47 -20.68 -12.31 -20.50
N ARG A 48 -21.51 -13.16 -19.88
CA ARG A 48 -22.89 -13.45 -20.35
C ARG A 48 -23.90 -12.33 -20.08
N LEU A 49 -23.50 -11.28 -19.36
CA LEU A 49 -24.39 -10.15 -19.07
C LEU A 49 -24.69 -9.29 -20.31
N ASP A 50 -23.81 -9.32 -21.31
CA ASP A 50 -24.02 -8.66 -22.60
C ASP A 50 -23.89 -9.70 -23.73
N PRO A 51 -24.91 -9.90 -24.59
CA PRO A 51 -24.85 -10.83 -25.72
C PRO A 51 -23.75 -10.50 -26.75
N GLY A 52 -23.25 -9.26 -26.77
CA GLY A 52 -22.17 -8.81 -27.64
C GLY A 52 -20.77 -9.06 -27.08
N ALA A 53 -20.64 -9.26 -25.76
CA ALA A 53 -19.37 -9.47 -25.09
C ALA A 53 -18.77 -10.84 -25.43
N HIS A 54 -17.54 -10.83 -25.94
CA HIS A 54 -16.84 -12.05 -26.27
C HIS A 54 -15.34 -11.89 -26.07
N VAL A 55 -14.69 -12.92 -25.54
CA VAL A 55 -13.24 -12.99 -25.43
C VAL A 55 -12.77 -14.28 -26.10
N ASP A 56 -12.18 -14.13 -27.28
CA ASP A 56 -11.44 -15.18 -27.97
C ASP A 56 -10.00 -15.22 -27.46
N VAL A 57 -9.42 -16.42 -27.40
CA VAL A 57 -8.03 -16.62 -26.98
C VAL A 57 -7.23 -17.16 -28.16
N ALA A 58 -6.07 -16.54 -28.43
CA ALA A 58 -5.18 -17.00 -29.50
C ALA A 58 -3.70 -16.89 -29.10
N SER A 59 -2.88 -17.79 -29.63
CA SER A 59 -1.43 -17.69 -29.53
C SER A 59 -0.92 -16.64 -30.52
N TYR A 60 -0.11 -15.70 -30.04
CA TYR A 60 0.62 -14.78 -30.90
C TYR A 60 1.93 -14.35 -30.23
N ALA A 61 3.05 -14.79 -30.80
CA ALA A 61 4.37 -14.24 -30.50
C ALA A 61 4.60 -13.04 -31.43
N TRP A 62 4.96 -11.89 -30.87
CA TRP A 62 5.14 -10.66 -31.66
C TRP A 62 6.14 -10.88 -32.78
N SER A 63 5.80 -10.39 -33.97
CA SER A 63 6.56 -10.64 -35.18
C SER A 63 6.62 -9.41 -36.06
N GLU A 64 7.76 -9.21 -36.71
CA GLU A 64 7.91 -8.18 -37.74
C GLU A 64 7.29 -8.58 -39.08
N SER A 65 7.06 -9.87 -39.30
CA SER A 65 6.59 -10.41 -40.59
C SER A 65 5.17 -10.97 -40.57
N GLN A 66 4.59 -11.14 -39.38
CA GLN A 66 3.27 -11.74 -39.21
C GLN A 66 2.37 -10.84 -38.34
N ALA A 67 1.24 -10.44 -38.90
CA ALA A 67 0.20 -9.74 -38.15
C ALA A 67 -0.44 -10.66 -37.10
N PRO A 68 -0.99 -10.09 -36.01
CA PRO A 68 -1.83 -10.85 -35.10
C PRO A 68 -2.99 -11.55 -35.82
N PRO A 69 -3.47 -12.69 -35.32
CA PRO A 69 -4.64 -13.35 -35.89
C PRO A 69 -5.84 -12.39 -35.82
N GLY A 70 -6.59 -12.27 -36.91
CA GLY A 70 -7.82 -11.47 -36.96
C GLY A 70 -7.62 -9.96 -37.20
N SER A 71 -6.40 -9.49 -37.48
CA SER A 71 -6.16 -8.09 -37.86
C SER A 71 -6.89 -7.69 -39.16
N PRO A 72 -7.26 -6.40 -39.34
CA PRO A 72 -7.01 -5.27 -38.44
C PRO A 72 -8.04 -5.15 -37.29
N TYR A 73 -7.67 -4.39 -36.26
CA TYR A 73 -8.47 -4.14 -35.05
C TYR A 73 -8.68 -2.65 -34.81
N ASP A 74 -9.88 -2.28 -34.34
CA ASP A 74 -10.21 -0.88 -34.01
C ASP A 74 -9.40 -0.35 -32.81
N LEU A 75 -9.09 -1.23 -31.86
CA LEU A 75 -8.43 -0.91 -30.60
C LEU A 75 -7.46 -2.03 -30.23
N VAL A 76 -6.21 -1.66 -29.93
CA VAL A 76 -5.17 -2.52 -29.38
C VAL A 76 -4.92 -2.12 -27.93
N LEU A 77 -4.96 -3.09 -27.03
CA LEU A 77 -4.64 -2.96 -25.61
C LEU A 77 -3.24 -3.53 -25.34
N ALA A 78 -2.46 -2.82 -24.53
CA ALA A 78 -1.15 -3.25 -24.07
C ALA A 78 -0.96 -2.85 -22.60
N ALA A 79 -0.70 -3.82 -21.73
CA ALA A 79 -0.44 -3.59 -20.32
C ALA A 79 0.96 -4.08 -19.96
N ASP A 80 1.82 -3.15 -19.56
CA ASP A 80 3.16 -3.38 -19.02
C ASP A 80 4.07 -4.25 -19.91
N LEU A 81 4.18 -3.88 -21.19
CA LEU A 81 4.96 -4.62 -22.20
C LEU A 81 6.36 -4.04 -22.47
N LEU A 82 6.78 -3.00 -21.74
CA LEU A 82 8.05 -2.29 -21.99
C LEU A 82 9.24 -2.80 -21.16
N TYR A 83 9.15 -3.98 -20.55
CA TYR A 83 10.22 -4.50 -19.69
C TYR A 83 11.40 -5.11 -20.46
N ASP A 84 11.22 -5.56 -21.70
CA ASP A 84 12.27 -6.16 -22.52
C ASP A 84 12.57 -5.32 -23.77
N GLU A 85 13.73 -4.65 -23.75
CA GLU A 85 14.20 -3.81 -24.86
C GLU A 85 14.39 -4.62 -26.17
N SER A 86 14.73 -5.91 -26.06
CA SER A 86 14.99 -6.75 -27.23
C SER A 86 13.72 -7.03 -28.05
N CYS A 87 12.54 -6.98 -27.42
CA CYS A 87 11.26 -7.26 -28.06
C CYS A 87 10.58 -6.04 -28.68
N GLN A 88 11.04 -4.82 -28.42
CA GLN A 88 10.32 -3.59 -28.82
C GLN A 88 10.13 -3.45 -30.33
N VAL A 89 11.10 -3.90 -31.15
CA VAL A 89 10.98 -3.83 -32.61
C VAL A 89 9.83 -4.72 -33.11
N ALA A 90 9.74 -5.94 -32.57
CA ALA A 90 8.66 -6.87 -32.86
C ALA A 90 7.31 -6.37 -32.31
N LEU A 91 7.29 -5.80 -31.10
CA LEU A 91 6.10 -5.22 -30.49
C LEU A 91 5.53 -4.05 -31.30
N VAL A 92 6.38 -3.10 -31.72
CA VAL A 92 5.94 -1.97 -32.56
C VAL A 92 5.38 -2.48 -33.90
N SER A 93 6.05 -3.43 -34.54
CA SER A 93 5.56 -4.03 -35.79
C SER A 93 4.22 -4.74 -35.59
N ALA A 94 4.05 -5.47 -34.49
CA ALA A 94 2.79 -6.13 -34.13
C ALA A 94 1.66 -5.13 -33.90
N ILE A 95 1.90 -4.03 -33.18
CA ILE A 95 0.91 -2.97 -32.95
C ILE A 95 0.47 -2.34 -34.28
N LEU A 96 1.42 -1.98 -35.15
CA LEU A 96 1.10 -1.35 -36.43
C LEU A 96 0.37 -2.32 -37.38
N ALA A 97 0.80 -3.58 -37.43
CA ALA A 97 0.10 -4.61 -38.19
C ALA A 97 -1.31 -4.89 -37.65
N ALA A 98 -1.50 -4.81 -36.32
CA ALA A 98 -2.78 -4.98 -35.67
C ALA A 98 -3.76 -3.87 -36.02
N LEU A 99 -3.32 -2.61 -36.05
CA LEU A 99 -4.16 -1.45 -36.34
C LEU A 99 -4.46 -1.29 -37.85
N GLY A 100 -3.57 -1.79 -38.71
CA GLY A 100 -3.70 -1.63 -40.16
C GLY A 100 -3.43 -0.19 -40.62
N SER A 101 -3.75 0.10 -41.89
CA SER A 101 -3.41 1.37 -42.56
C SER A 101 -4.45 2.48 -42.42
N ASP A 102 -5.69 2.16 -42.03
CA ASP A 102 -6.84 3.02 -42.35
C ASP A 102 -7.39 3.79 -41.14
N SER A 103 -7.31 3.23 -39.93
CA SER A 103 -7.55 3.90 -38.63
C SER A 103 -7.52 2.87 -37.49
N GLY A 104 -7.11 3.27 -36.29
CA GLY A 104 -7.14 2.42 -35.10
C GLY A 104 -6.77 3.22 -33.85
N THR A 105 -6.76 2.60 -32.67
CA THR A 105 -6.30 3.22 -31.42
C THR A 105 -5.43 2.25 -30.63
N LEU A 106 -4.31 2.71 -30.10
CA LEU A 106 -3.54 2.00 -29.10
C LEU A 106 -3.95 2.52 -27.71
N LEU A 107 -4.21 1.62 -26.78
CA LEU A 107 -4.33 1.92 -25.37
C LEU A 107 -3.22 1.17 -24.65
N MET A 108 -2.21 1.91 -24.19
CA MET A 108 -1.03 1.33 -23.57
C MET A 108 -0.78 1.95 -22.21
N THR A 109 -0.74 1.10 -21.19
CA THR A 109 -0.35 1.45 -19.82
C THR A 109 0.90 0.68 -19.45
N TYR A 110 1.85 1.27 -18.76
CA TYR A 110 3.07 0.60 -18.32
C TYR A 110 3.64 1.28 -17.07
N GLU A 111 4.51 0.56 -16.35
CA GLU A 111 5.31 1.13 -15.27
C GLU A 111 6.63 1.68 -15.83
N GLU A 112 6.94 2.94 -15.53
CA GLU A 112 8.22 3.54 -15.91
C GLU A 112 9.35 2.94 -15.06
N ARG A 113 10.17 2.08 -15.69
CA ARG A 113 11.31 1.40 -15.04
C ARG A 113 12.66 1.95 -15.48
N ASP A 114 12.78 2.30 -16.76
CA ASP A 114 13.96 2.92 -17.36
C ASP A 114 13.52 3.86 -18.48
N ALA A 115 13.75 5.16 -18.30
CA ALA A 115 13.40 6.20 -19.26
C ALA A 115 14.04 5.99 -20.65
N ARG A 116 15.17 5.29 -20.75
CA ARG A 116 15.84 4.99 -22.03
C ARG A 116 15.06 3.94 -22.83
N VAL A 117 14.56 2.92 -22.13
CA VAL A 117 13.76 1.84 -22.72
C VAL A 117 12.45 2.40 -23.24
N GLU A 118 11.82 3.29 -22.47
CA GLU A 118 10.63 4.04 -22.87
C GLU A 118 10.89 4.91 -24.11
N ALA A 119 11.92 5.75 -24.06
CA ALA A 119 12.27 6.67 -25.15
C ALA A 119 12.55 5.91 -26.46
N ARG A 120 13.21 4.75 -26.38
CA ARG A 120 13.46 3.90 -27.54
C ARG A 120 12.16 3.37 -28.15
N PHE A 121 11.24 2.86 -27.34
CA PHE A 121 9.95 2.36 -27.83
C PHE A 121 9.15 3.45 -28.56
N PHE A 122 9.00 4.63 -27.96
CA PHE A 122 8.26 5.72 -28.60
C PHE A 122 9.01 6.30 -29.81
N GLY A 123 10.34 6.24 -29.81
CA GLY A 123 11.16 6.54 -31.00
C GLY A 123 10.84 5.61 -32.16
N LEU A 124 10.86 4.29 -31.94
CA LEU A 124 10.53 3.27 -32.94
C LEU A 124 9.08 3.41 -33.44
N LEU A 125 8.14 3.65 -32.53
CA LEU A 125 6.72 3.82 -32.86
C LEU A 125 6.50 5.06 -33.73
N LYS A 126 7.18 6.17 -33.42
CA LYS A 126 7.12 7.41 -34.22
C LYS A 126 7.79 7.25 -35.58
N GLU A 127 8.90 6.51 -35.66
CA GLU A 127 9.60 6.25 -36.92
C GLU A 127 8.76 5.38 -37.88
N LYS A 128 8.13 4.33 -37.35
CA LYS A 128 7.39 3.35 -38.15
C LYS A 128 5.92 3.74 -38.41
N SER A 129 5.34 4.64 -37.62
CA SER A 129 3.95 5.09 -37.83
C SER A 129 3.88 6.34 -38.71
N SER A 130 2.83 6.43 -39.54
CA SER A 130 2.50 7.67 -40.27
C SER A 130 1.77 8.70 -39.40
N ALA A 131 1.82 8.56 -38.07
CA ALA A 131 0.98 9.31 -37.13
C ALA A 131 1.45 10.76 -36.96
N THR A 132 0.51 11.70 -37.02
CA THR A 132 0.77 13.16 -37.04
C THR A 132 0.81 13.80 -35.64
N SER A 133 0.29 13.11 -34.60
CA SER A 133 0.40 13.58 -33.22
C SER A 133 0.18 12.44 -32.23
N ILE A 134 0.94 12.42 -31.15
CA ILE A 134 0.74 11.55 -29.98
C ILE A 134 0.19 12.45 -28.86
N PRO A 135 -1.13 12.46 -28.61
CA PRO A 135 -1.68 13.20 -27.48
C PRO A 135 -1.37 12.41 -26.20
N LEU A 136 -0.59 13.01 -25.31
CA LEU A 136 -0.42 12.49 -23.95
C LEU A 136 -1.69 12.83 -23.16
N ALA A 137 -2.59 11.86 -22.95
CA ALA A 137 -3.73 12.08 -22.06
C ALA A 137 -3.30 11.91 -20.60
N LEU A 138 -3.66 12.87 -19.75
CA LEU A 138 -3.61 12.70 -18.31
C LEU A 138 -4.55 11.54 -17.90
N PRO A 139 -4.24 10.79 -16.84
CA PRO A 139 -5.15 9.79 -16.30
C PRO A 139 -6.52 10.43 -16.00
N PRO A 140 -7.61 9.62 -15.99
CA PRO A 140 -8.92 10.12 -15.59
C PRO A 140 -8.81 10.83 -14.22
N PRO A 141 -9.53 11.93 -14.00
CA PRO A 141 -9.53 12.60 -12.71
C PRO A 141 -9.87 11.56 -11.64
N ALA A 142 -9.05 11.53 -10.58
CA ALA A 142 -9.16 10.57 -9.50
C ALA A 142 -10.64 10.37 -9.14
N VAL A 143 -11.13 9.12 -9.27
CA VAL A 143 -12.35 8.72 -8.58
C VAL A 143 -12.11 9.11 -7.13
N SER A 144 -12.99 9.93 -6.56
CA SER A 144 -12.88 10.46 -5.21
C SER A 144 -12.99 9.35 -4.15
N GLY A 145 -11.92 8.54 -4.07
CA GLY A 145 -11.54 7.71 -2.94
C GLY A 145 -10.42 8.40 -2.15
N PRO A 146 -10.04 7.87 -0.97
CA PRO A 146 -9.07 8.50 -0.10
C PRO A 146 -7.78 8.79 -0.87
N ALA A 147 -7.39 10.07 -0.85
CA ALA A 147 -6.24 10.61 -1.56
C ALA A 147 -4.97 9.83 -1.19
N GLY A 148 -4.32 9.23 -2.19
CA GLY A 148 -3.03 8.55 -2.04
C GLY A 148 -2.91 7.17 -2.71
N ALA A 149 -4.02 6.52 -3.11
CA ALA A 149 -3.99 5.11 -3.52
C ALA A 149 -3.60 4.83 -5.00
N TRP A 150 -3.46 5.85 -5.86
CA TRP A 150 -3.34 5.61 -7.32
C TRP A 150 -2.26 6.43 -8.03
N GLU A 151 -1.49 7.27 -7.33
CA GLU A 151 -0.50 8.15 -7.95
C GLU A 151 0.69 7.44 -8.63
N PRO A 152 1.14 6.23 -8.23
CA PRO A 152 2.21 5.54 -8.95
C PRO A 152 1.76 4.79 -10.21
N LEU A 153 0.46 4.53 -10.40
CA LEU A 153 -0.01 3.51 -11.36
C LEU A 153 -0.48 4.04 -12.72
N SER A 154 -0.23 5.30 -13.06
CA SER A 154 -0.76 5.84 -14.31
C SER A 154 0.18 6.78 -15.03
N ARG A 155 0.90 6.25 -16.02
CA ARG A 155 1.31 7.03 -17.18
C ARG A 155 0.87 6.35 -18.47
N MET A 156 0.27 7.21 -19.30
CA MET A 156 -0.01 7.11 -20.74
C MET A 156 -1.26 6.35 -21.21
N LEU A 157 -1.85 6.98 -22.23
CA LEU A 157 -3.00 6.63 -23.04
C LEU A 157 -2.61 7.18 -24.42
N LEU A 158 -2.47 6.33 -25.44
CA LEU A 158 -1.71 6.68 -26.64
C LEU A 158 -2.53 6.48 -27.92
N GLN A 159 -3.38 7.44 -28.26
CA GLN A 159 -4.21 7.35 -29.46
C GLN A 159 -3.37 7.52 -30.74
N ILE A 160 -3.28 6.48 -31.58
CA ILE A 160 -2.60 6.50 -32.88
C ILE A 160 -3.66 6.52 -33.99
N CYS A 161 -4.05 7.70 -34.48
CA CYS A 161 -4.94 7.79 -35.64
C CYS A 161 -4.11 7.69 -36.94
N ALA A 162 -4.21 6.59 -37.67
CA ALA A 162 -3.82 6.56 -39.08
C ALA A 162 -4.90 7.36 -39.87
N GLN A 163 -4.54 8.52 -40.42
CA GLN A 163 -5.43 9.25 -41.31
C GLN A 163 -5.16 8.82 -42.75
N ALA A 164 -6.13 8.14 -43.37
CA ALA A 164 -6.29 8.22 -44.81
C ALA A 164 -6.72 9.65 -45.15
N SER A 165 -6.00 10.27 -46.08
CA SER A 165 -6.21 11.65 -46.54
C SER A 165 -7.69 11.95 -46.86
N GLY A 166 -8.27 12.90 -46.12
CA GLY A 166 -9.43 13.69 -46.56
C GLY A 166 -10.81 13.07 -46.36
N SER A 167 -11.30 13.00 -45.12
CA SER A 167 -12.68 13.41 -44.78
C SER A 167 -12.82 13.57 -43.26
N GLU A 168 -13.55 14.58 -42.81
CA GLU A 168 -13.91 14.78 -41.41
C GLU A 168 -14.80 13.63 -40.92
N VAL A 169 -14.26 12.75 -40.07
CA VAL A 169 -15.04 11.70 -39.41
C VAL A 169 -15.70 12.28 -38.15
N ALA A 170 -16.91 12.81 -38.32
CA ALA A 170 -17.85 13.06 -37.25
C ALA A 170 -18.35 11.71 -36.68
N GLY A 171 -17.66 11.16 -35.68
CA GLY A 171 -18.07 9.88 -35.09
C GLY A 171 -17.51 9.54 -33.70
N VAL A 172 -16.33 10.04 -33.35
CA VAL A 172 -15.67 9.66 -32.09
C VAL A 172 -16.15 10.49 -30.88
N GLY A 173 -16.76 11.65 -31.12
CA GLY A 173 -17.35 12.50 -30.07
C GLY A 173 -18.56 11.88 -29.35
N ALA A 174 -19.14 10.79 -29.86
CA ALA A 174 -20.35 10.17 -29.31
C ALA A 174 -20.09 9.15 -28.17
N ALA A 175 -18.86 8.61 -28.06
CA ALA A 175 -18.55 7.59 -27.06
C ALA A 175 -18.24 8.18 -25.67
N LEU A 176 -17.69 9.40 -25.62
CA LEU A 176 -17.31 10.06 -24.36
C LEU A 176 -18.52 10.35 -23.45
N PRO A 177 -19.65 10.87 -23.97
CA PRO A 177 -20.87 11.07 -23.16
C PRO A 177 -21.49 9.75 -22.70
N GLN A 178 -21.36 8.65 -23.46
CA GLN A 178 -21.87 7.34 -23.06
C GLN A 178 -21.08 6.75 -21.89
N LEU A 179 -19.75 6.89 -21.91
CA LEU A 179 -18.85 6.53 -20.81
C LEU A 179 -19.12 7.37 -19.55
N GLN A 180 -19.33 8.69 -19.71
CA GLN A 180 -19.75 9.57 -18.63
C GLN A 180 -21.11 9.16 -18.05
N SER A 181 -22.09 8.80 -18.89
CA SER A 181 -23.42 8.34 -18.45
C SER A 181 -23.38 7.00 -17.70
N LEU A 182 -22.41 6.13 -18.02
CA LEU A 182 -22.21 4.85 -17.34
C LEU A 182 -21.57 5.06 -15.96
N LEU A 183 -20.57 5.95 -15.87
CA LEU A 183 -19.98 6.40 -14.62
C LEU A 183 -21.02 7.08 -13.71
N GLU A 184 -21.89 7.93 -14.26
CA GLU A 184 -22.98 8.57 -13.51
C GLU A 184 -24.01 7.57 -13.01
N ARG A 185 -24.40 6.56 -13.83
CA ARG A 185 -25.31 5.47 -13.42
C ARG A 185 -24.71 4.59 -12.33
N TYR A 186 -23.43 4.28 -12.41
CA TYR A 186 -22.72 3.54 -11.37
C TYR A 186 -22.70 4.30 -10.04
N ASN A 187 -22.45 5.62 -10.09
CA ASN A 187 -22.43 6.47 -8.90
C ASN A 187 -23.82 6.73 -8.30
N THR A 188 -24.87 6.84 -9.12
CA THR A 188 -26.25 6.98 -8.62
C THR A 188 -26.78 5.69 -8.00
N SER A 189 -26.39 4.52 -8.53
CA SER A 189 -26.76 3.23 -7.93
C SER A 189 -26.16 3.04 -6.53
N ASN A 190 -24.93 3.51 -6.31
CA ASN A 190 -24.27 3.46 -4.99
C ASN A 190 -24.76 4.54 -4.00
N ASN A 191 -25.24 5.69 -4.47
CA ASN A 191 -25.80 6.73 -3.60
C ASN A 191 -27.27 6.49 -3.20
N SER A 192 -27.99 5.65 -3.94
CA SER A 192 -29.39 5.30 -3.64
C SER A 192 -29.53 4.46 -2.36
N SER A 193 -28.44 3.86 -1.87
CA SER A 193 -28.42 3.04 -0.66
C SER A 193 -28.28 3.86 0.64
N ASN A 194 -27.94 5.16 0.55
CA ASN A 194 -27.61 5.99 1.71
C ASN A 194 -28.59 7.13 2.02
N ASN A 195 -29.67 7.31 1.24
CA ASN A 195 -30.61 8.42 1.43
C ASN A 195 -32.03 7.96 1.80
N SER A 196 -32.15 7.22 2.90
CA SER A 196 -33.45 6.93 3.53
C SER A 196 -33.57 7.40 4.97
N SER A 197 -32.96 8.53 5.38
CA SER A 197 -33.33 9.19 6.64
C SER A 197 -32.90 10.66 6.71
N ASN A 198 -33.57 11.58 6.00
CA ASN A 198 -33.66 12.95 6.50
C ASN A 198 -34.81 13.73 5.87
N SER A 199 -35.85 14.00 6.66
CA SER A 199 -36.87 15.01 6.35
C SER A 199 -37.20 15.78 7.62
N ASN A 200 -37.35 17.10 7.46
CA ASN A 200 -37.85 18.12 8.39
C ASN A 200 -36.76 18.71 9.33
N ASN A 201 -36.58 20.03 9.48
CA ASN A 201 -37.45 21.16 9.16
C ASN A 201 -36.63 22.47 9.11
N ASN A 202 -37.02 23.38 8.22
CA ASN A 202 -36.67 24.80 8.24
C ASN A 202 -37.42 25.53 9.37
N ASN A 203 -36.79 26.51 10.02
CA ASN A 203 -37.37 27.86 10.07
C ASN A 203 -36.40 28.95 10.53
N SER A 204 -36.55 30.09 9.88
CA SER A 204 -35.94 31.40 10.09
C SER A 204 -36.33 32.10 11.39
N ASN A 205 -35.45 32.93 11.95
CA ASN A 205 -35.73 34.36 12.11
C ASN A 205 -34.51 35.20 12.54
N LYS A 206 -34.71 36.50 12.32
CA LYS A 206 -33.80 37.64 12.17
C LYS A 206 -33.84 38.53 13.44
N ILE A 207 -32.85 39.44 13.56
CA ILE A 207 -32.84 40.75 14.26
C ILE A 207 -31.96 40.90 15.53
N ASP A 208 -30.84 41.62 15.30
CA ASP A 208 -30.24 42.80 15.96
C ASP A 208 -29.65 42.84 17.39
N SER A 209 -28.31 43.01 17.37
CA SER A 209 -27.46 44.06 17.98
C SER A 209 -27.50 44.37 19.49
N SER A 210 -26.33 44.31 20.14
CA SER A 210 -25.58 45.51 20.61
C SER A 210 -24.27 45.17 21.35
N ASN A 211 -23.30 46.08 21.18
CA ASN A 211 -21.96 46.20 21.79
C ASN A 211 -21.89 46.04 23.32
N ASN A 212 -20.75 45.60 23.88
CA ASN A 212 -19.66 46.48 24.35
C ASN A 212 -18.48 45.74 25.03
N ASN A 213 -17.32 46.38 24.95
CA ASN A 213 -16.03 46.08 25.59
C ASN A 213 -16.08 45.91 27.12
N ASN A 214 -15.20 45.09 27.69
CA ASN A 214 -14.07 45.58 28.50
C ASN A 214 -13.14 44.47 29.02
N ASP A 215 -11.89 44.90 29.16
CA ASP A 215 -10.71 44.25 29.72
C ASP A 215 -10.83 43.73 31.16
N ASN A 216 -9.88 42.83 31.45
CA ASN A 216 -9.00 42.77 32.63
C ASN A 216 -9.17 41.67 33.69
N THR A 217 -8.00 41.05 33.90
CA THR A 217 -7.35 40.62 35.15
C THR A 217 -7.70 39.27 35.81
N SER A 218 -6.66 38.44 35.79
CA SER A 218 -5.96 37.81 36.93
C SER A 218 -6.51 36.56 37.62
N GLU A 219 -5.58 35.60 37.68
CA GLU A 219 -5.20 34.71 38.79
C GLU A 219 -6.02 33.45 39.11
N ASP A 220 -5.31 32.33 38.94
CA ASP A 220 -5.06 31.24 39.89
C ASP A 220 -6.20 30.62 40.72
N GLY A 221 -6.21 29.28 40.74
CA GLY A 221 -6.78 28.57 41.89
C GLY A 221 -7.28 27.14 41.66
N MET A 222 -6.37 26.19 41.81
CA MET A 222 -6.56 24.75 42.04
C MET A 222 -7.69 24.33 43.04
N VAL A 223 -8.40 23.24 42.67
CA VAL A 223 -8.54 21.93 43.40
C VAL A 223 -9.58 21.70 44.53
N LEU A 224 -10.38 20.63 44.26
CA LEU A 224 -11.02 19.58 45.10
C LEU A 224 -12.19 19.86 46.10
N ALA A 225 -13.31 19.20 45.74
CA ALA A 225 -14.04 18.16 46.49
C ALA A 225 -14.94 18.48 47.71
N SER A 226 -16.20 18.03 47.53
CA SER A 226 -17.01 17.19 48.43
C SER A 226 -17.95 17.78 49.51
N ILE A 227 -19.24 17.54 49.26
CA ILE A 227 -20.23 16.80 50.10
C ILE A 227 -21.06 17.55 51.18
N LYS A 228 -22.37 17.60 50.86
CA LYS A 228 -23.63 17.40 51.66
C LYS A 228 -24.30 18.50 52.52
N THR A 229 -25.58 18.71 52.14
CA THR A 229 -26.83 18.89 52.92
C THR A 229 -26.95 20.14 53.81
N THR A 230 -28.05 20.91 53.85
CA THR A 230 -29.45 20.50 54.10
C THR A 230 -30.43 21.65 53.80
N SER A 231 -31.63 21.32 53.29
CA SER A 231 -32.97 21.90 53.55
C SER A 231 -33.17 23.42 53.78
N THR A 232 -34.08 24.04 53.00
CA THR A 232 -35.43 24.43 53.46
C THR A 232 -36.30 24.95 52.30
N ALA A 233 -37.61 24.80 52.47
CA ALA A 233 -38.66 24.91 51.47
C ALA A 233 -39.09 26.35 51.12
N SER A 234 -39.67 26.52 49.92
CA SER A 234 -40.85 27.39 49.72
C SER A 234 -41.52 27.05 48.37
N MET A 235 -42.82 26.79 48.45
CA MET A 235 -43.74 26.57 47.33
C MET A 235 -43.99 27.87 46.55
N ALA A 236 -44.09 27.78 45.21
CA ALA A 236 -45.21 28.29 44.41
C ALA A 236 -44.96 28.13 42.90
N SER A 237 -46.06 28.00 42.15
CA SER A 237 -46.18 28.23 40.69
C SER A 237 -45.78 27.10 39.73
N THR A 238 -46.67 26.11 39.67
CA THR A 238 -46.92 25.22 38.54
C THR A 238 -47.31 26.02 37.29
N THR A 239 -46.54 25.88 36.20
CA THR A 239 -46.95 25.68 34.78
C THR A 239 -45.87 26.20 33.82
N ALA A 240 -44.79 25.41 33.64
CA ALA A 240 -43.94 25.37 32.43
C ALA A 240 -42.66 24.55 32.74
N SER A 241 -42.74 23.23 32.89
CA SER A 241 -41.52 22.40 33.07
C SER A 241 -41.53 21.07 32.32
N THR A 242 -42.55 20.80 31.51
CA THR A 242 -42.66 19.51 30.81
C THR A 242 -41.78 19.46 29.55
N THR A 243 -41.42 20.60 28.97
CA THR A 243 -40.61 20.64 27.73
C THR A 243 -39.11 20.49 27.99
N THR A 244 -38.59 21.04 29.10
CA THR A 244 -37.17 20.95 29.49
C THR A 244 -36.79 19.59 30.10
N ALA A 245 -37.69 18.95 30.83
CA ALA A 245 -37.47 17.60 31.36
C ALA A 245 -37.39 16.54 30.24
N THR A 246 -38.18 16.71 29.17
CA THR A 246 -38.21 15.78 28.03
C THR A 246 -36.96 15.91 27.16
N THR A 247 -36.43 17.11 26.97
CA THR A 247 -35.16 17.34 26.25
C THR A 247 -33.95 16.85 27.04
N ALA A 248 -33.90 17.07 28.36
CA ALA A 248 -32.83 16.54 29.20
C ALA A 248 -32.83 15.00 29.28
N ALA A 249 -34.01 14.37 29.36
CA ALA A 249 -34.15 12.92 29.33
C ALA A 249 -33.76 12.32 27.97
N THR A 250 -34.07 13.02 26.87
CA THR A 250 -33.68 12.60 25.51
C THR A 250 -32.16 12.73 25.31
N ALA A 251 -31.56 13.82 25.78
CA ALA A 251 -30.10 14.00 25.75
C ALA A 251 -29.35 12.99 26.65
N SER A 252 -29.93 12.62 27.81
CA SER A 252 -29.40 11.53 28.64
C SER A 252 -29.46 10.19 27.90
N ARG A 253 -30.63 9.83 27.33
CA ARG A 253 -30.79 8.57 26.59
C ARG A 253 -29.91 8.49 25.35
N LEU A 254 -29.68 9.60 24.66
CA LEU A 254 -28.74 9.67 23.53
C LEU A 254 -27.30 9.47 23.99
N ARG A 255 -26.88 10.11 25.10
CA ARG A 255 -25.56 9.87 25.71
C ARG A 255 -25.38 8.45 26.21
N ASP A 256 -26.42 7.88 26.84
CA ASP A 256 -26.39 6.50 27.33
C ASP A 256 -26.36 5.50 26.16
N ALA A 257 -27.08 5.76 25.06
CA ALA A 257 -27.02 4.97 23.83
C ALA A 257 -25.67 5.09 23.12
N GLU A 258 -25.05 6.27 23.13
CA GLU A 258 -23.72 6.51 22.56
C GLU A 258 -22.62 5.85 23.42
N LEU A 259 -22.72 5.93 24.75
CA LEU A 259 -21.88 5.19 25.69
C LEU A 259 -22.06 3.67 25.54
N CYS A 260 -23.29 3.19 25.31
CA CYS A 260 -23.57 1.78 25.03
C CYS A 260 -22.90 1.33 23.73
N LYS A 261 -23.03 2.11 22.64
CA LYS A 261 -22.34 1.86 21.37
C LYS A 261 -20.82 1.86 21.50
N VAL A 262 -20.25 2.79 22.27
CA VAL A 262 -18.81 2.83 22.56
C VAL A 262 -18.37 1.62 23.38
N GLY A 263 -19.17 1.21 24.37
CA GLY A 263 -18.93 0.00 25.18
C GLY A 263 -18.99 -1.28 24.36
N GLU A 264 -20.01 -1.45 23.53
CA GLU A 264 -20.19 -2.58 22.61
C GLU A 264 -19.05 -2.65 21.59
N ARG A 265 -18.66 -1.51 21.03
CA ARG A 265 -17.52 -1.43 20.11
C ARG A 265 -16.21 -1.82 20.79
N ARG A 266 -15.94 -1.33 22.01
CA ARG A 266 -14.75 -1.72 22.79
C ARG A 266 -14.73 -3.21 23.10
N LEU A 267 -15.88 -3.79 23.45
CA LEU A 267 -16.02 -5.21 23.71
C LEU A 267 -15.75 -6.04 22.44
N LEU A 268 -16.28 -5.60 21.29
CA LEU A 268 -16.05 -6.24 20.00
C LEU A 268 -14.57 -6.19 19.59
N LEU A 269 -13.93 -5.02 19.72
CA LEU A 269 -12.50 -4.85 19.42
C LEU A 269 -11.63 -5.72 20.33
N ALA A 270 -11.95 -5.79 21.63
CA ALA A 270 -11.26 -6.66 22.57
C ALA A 270 -11.44 -8.15 22.23
N ALA A 271 -12.66 -8.56 21.89
CA ALA A 271 -12.95 -9.93 21.46
C ALA A 271 -12.18 -10.28 20.17
N MET A 272 -12.11 -9.37 19.20
CA MET A 272 -11.36 -9.58 17.97
C MET A 272 -9.85 -9.60 18.18
N ALA A 273 -9.30 -8.72 19.02
CA ALA A 273 -7.89 -8.79 19.39
C ALA A 273 -7.54 -10.12 20.09
N ALA A 274 -8.45 -10.61 20.94
CA ALA A 274 -8.34 -11.93 21.55
C ALA A 274 -8.43 -13.05 20.51
N MET A 275 -9.35 -12.95 19.53
CA MET A 275 -9.42 -13.87 18.40
C MET A 275 -8.14 -13.88 17.59
N THR A 276 -7.60 -12.73 17.20
CA THR A 276 -6.34 -12.65 16.46
C THR A 276 -5.19 -13.28 17.24
N SER A 277 -5.09 -12.99 18.54
CA SER A 277 -4.09 -13.62 19.40
C SER A 277 -4.27 -15.14 19.47
N HIS A 278 -5.52 -15.61 19.53
CA HIS A 278 -5.84 -17.04 19.50
C HIS A 278 -5.50 -17.68 18.15
N LEU A 279 -5.77 -17.01 17.02
CA LEU A 279 -5.41 -17.52 15.69
C LEU A 279 -3.88 -17.64 15.54
N VAL A 280 -3.11 -16.68 16.08
CA VAL A 280 -1.64 -16.78 16.15
C VAL A 280 -1.20 -18.00 16.97
N GLN A 281 -1.85 -18.24 18.11
CA GLN A 281 -1.58 -19.43 18.92
C GLN A 281 -1.92 -20.74 18.18
N LEU A 282 -3.06 -20.79 17.47
CA LEU A 282 -3.47 -21.94 16.68
C LEU A 282 -2.51 -22.20 15.52
N LEU A 283 -2.08 -21.15 14.81
CA LEU A 283 -1.03 -21.25 13.78
C LEU A 283 0.25 -21.87 14.35
N SER A 284 0.62 -21.52 15.59
CA SER A 284 1.81 -22.06 16.26
C SER A 284 1.70 -23.55 16.60
N GLN A 285 0.48 -24.05 16.79
CA GLN A 285 0.19 -25.43 17.21
C GLN A 285 -0.16 -26.36 16.04
N ALA A 286 -0.51 -25.80 14.88
CA ALA A 286 -0.92 -26.55 13.71
C ALA A 286 0.25 -27.39 13.16
N ALA A 287 0.01 -28.69 12.94
CA ALA A 287 1.02 -29.59 12.37
C ALA A 287 1.32 -29.28 10.88
N SER A 288 0.35 -28.71 10.14
CA SER A 288 0.51 -28.28 8.75
C SER A 288 -0.43 -27.12 8.42
N PRO A 289 -0.10 -25.88 8.88
CA PRO A 289 -0.94 -24.70 8.66
C PRO A 289 -0.86 -24.17 7.23
N VAL A 290 -0.05 -24.80 6.36
CA VAL A 290 0.25 -24.31 5.02
C VAL A 290 -0.26 -25.29 3.98
N VAL A 291 -0.93 -24.77 2.95
CA VAL A 291 -1.25 -25.49 1.71
C VAL A 291 -0.58 -24.81 0.52
N PRO A 292 -0.30 -25.51 -0.59
CA PRO A 292 0.27 -24.87 -1.78
C PRO A 292 -0.61 -23.73 -2.30
N GLU A 293 -1.89 -24.02 -2.49
CA GLU A 293 -2.92 -23.10 -2.98
C GLU A 293 -4.24 -23.31 -2.25
N LEU A 294 -5.10 -22.29 -2.26
CA LEU A 294 -6.48 -22.41 -1.82
C LEU A 294 -7.30 -23.21 -2.83
N ALA A 295 -8.20 -24.06 -2.34
CA ALA A 295 -9.18 -24.70 -3.21
C ALA A 295 -10.12 -23.65 -3.81
N ASP A 296 -10.49 -23.81 -5.08
CA ASP A 296 -11.39 -22.86 -5.76
C ASP A 296 -12.76 -22.75 -5.09
N SER A 297 -13.21 -23.82 -4.41
CA SER A 297 -14.43 -23.82 -3.59
C SER A 297 -14.36 -22.86 -2.41
N ASP A 298 -13.17 -22.62 -1.87
CA ASP A 298 -12.97 -21.87 -0.64
C ASP A 298 -12.79 -20.37 -0.92
N ARG A 299 -12.32 -20.00 -2.11
CA ARG A 299 -12.05 -18.61 -2.50
C ARG A 299 -13.25 -17.67 -2.28
N PRO A 300 -14.50 -18.00 -2.67
CA PRO A 300 -15.64 -17.12 -2.41
C PRO A 300 -15.91 -16.92 -0.92
N MET A 301 -15.74 -17.96 -0.11
CA MET A 301 -15.92 -17.88 1.35
C MET A 301 -14.83 -17.05 2.01
N VAL A 302 -13.58 -17.22 1.59
CA VAL A 302 -12.44 -16.41 2.04
C VAL A 302 -12.66 -14.93 1.69
N LEU A 303 -13.08 -14.62 0.46
CA LEU A 303 -13.35 -13.25 0.05
C LEU A 303 -14.53 -12.63 0.81
N GLY A 304 -15.57 -13.42 1.09
CA GLY A 304 -16.67 -12.99 1.96
C GLY A 304 -16.16 -12.61 3.36
N LYS A 305 -15.36 -13.49 3.97
CA LYS A 305 -14.78 -13.24 5.30
C LYS A 305 -13.79 -12.07 5.31
N PHE A 306 -13.01 -11.91 4.24
CA PHE A 306 -12.08 -10.80 4.08
C PHE A 306 -12.79 -9.45 4.04
N ARG A 307 -13.95 -9.36 3.38
CA ARG A 307 -14.78 -8.14 3.38
C ARG A 307 -15.26 -7.81 4.79
N GLU A 308 -15.78 -8.80 5.52
CA GLU A 308 -16.17 -8.62 6.92
C GLU A 308 -15.02 -8.07 7.79
N PHE A 309 -13.80 -8.58 7.60
CA PHE A 309 -12.62 -8.08 8.33
C PHE A 309 -12.16 -6.69 7.86
N SER A 310 -12.41 -6.33 6.61
CA SER A 310 -12.02 -5.03 6.04
C SER A 310 -12.85 -3.88 6.61
N ASP A 311 -14.12 -4.14 6.93
CA ASP A 311 -14.99 -3.15 7.58
C ASP A 311 -14.54 -2.79 9.02
N LEU A 312 -13.65 -3.60 9.60
CA LEU A 312 -13.16 -3.49 10.99
C LEU A 312 -11.72 -2.92 11.04
N SER A 313 -11.21 -2.43 9.91
CA SER A 313 -9.78 -2.25 9.64
C SER A 313 -9.08 -1.10 10.37
N SER A 314 -9.75 0.04 10.57
CA SER A 314 -9.09 1.24 11.09
C SER A 314 -8.67 1.11 12.56
N GLU A 315 -9.39 0.31 13.34
CA GLU A 315 -9.16 0.18 14.79
C GLU A 315 -8.34 -1.06 15.15
N LEU A 316 -8.33 -2.07 14.29
CA LEU A 316 -7.59 -3.32 14.49
C LEU A 316 -6.31 -3.40 13.66
N GLY A 317 -5.94 -2.30 12.99
CA GLY A 317 -4.78 -2.22 12.12
C GLY A 317 -3.54 -2.95 12.65
N GLN A 318 -3.15 -2.65 13.89
CA GLN A 318 -1.95 -3.24 14.52
C GLN A 318 -2.09 -4.76 14.74
N GLN A 319 -3.29 -5.24 15.04
CA GLN A 319 -3.54 -6.68 15.19
C GLN A 319 -3.44 -7.39 13.84
N TRP A 320 -3.89 -6.76 12.76
CA TRP A 320 -3.72 -7.30 11.41
C TRP A 320 -2.26 -7.36 11.00
N VAL A 321 -1.47 -6.31 11.25
CA VAL A 321 -0.01 -6.33 11.04
C VAL A 321 0.62 -7.49 11.82
N ARG A 322 0.29 -7.62 13.11
CA ARG A 322 0.78 -8.73 13.95
C ARG A 322 0.40 -10.11 13.39
N PHE A 323 -0.83 -10.29 12.92
CA PHE A 323 -1.28 -11.55 12.34
C PHE A 323 -0.51 -11.88 11.06
N ALA A 324 -0.35 -10.92 10.14
CA ALA A 324 0.43 -11.10 8.92
C ALA A 324 1.85 -11.56 9.25
N THR A 325 2.51 -10.89 10.21
CA THR A 325 3.84 -11.26 10.68
C THR A 325 3.87 -12.68 11.25
N ALA A 326 2.91 -13.06 12.09
CA ALA A 326 2.83 -14.39 12.67
C ALA A 326 2.59 -15.49 11.62
N ALA A 327 1.63 -15.28 10.73
CA ALA A 327 1.31 -16.21 9.64
C ALA A 327 2.55 -16.46 8.79
N PHE A 328 3.28 -15.39 8.47
CA PHE A 328 4.52 -15.49 7.70
C PHE A 328 5.62 -16.24 8.43
N LEU A 329 5.89 -15.90 9.69
CA LEU A 329 6.86 -16.62 10.51
C LEU A 329 6.53 -18.11 10.60
N CYS A 330 5.24 -18.45 10.72
CA CYS A 330 4.76 -19.83 10.71
C CYS A 330 5.07 -20.54 9.38
N LEU A 331 4.76 -19.89 8.25
CA LEU A 331 4.97 -20.43 6.89
C LEU A 331 6.41 -20.88 6.63
N TYR A 332 7.39 -20.18 7.20
CA TYR A 332 8.81 -20.47 7.03
C TYR A 332 9.44 -21.22 8.21
N GLY A 333 8.63 -21.71 9.16
CA GLY A 333 9.13 -22.43 10.34
C GLY A 333 9.97 -21.56 11.27
N LYS A 334 9.72 -20.25 11.28
CA LYS A 334 10.46 -19.23 12.03
C LYS A 334 9.70 -18.68 13.23
N LEU A 335 8.48 -19.13 13.49
CA LEU A 335 7.70 -18.63 14.63
C LEU A 335 8.36 -18.96 15.98
N GLY A 336 9.14 -20.05 16.05
CA GLY A 336 9.98 -20.37 17.21
C GLY A 336 11.39 -19.77 17.18
N HIS A 337 11.69 -18.90 16.21
CA HIS A 337 12.99 -18.23 16.12
C HIS A 337 13.14 -17.22 17.27
N SER A 338 14.37 -16.99 17.74
CA SER A 338 14.65 -16.11 18.90
C SER A 338 14.14 -14.68 18.73
N CYS A 339 14.07 -14.17 17.50
CA CYS A 339 13.58 -12.82 17.20
C CYS A 339 12.06 -12.75 16.89
N ALA A 340 11.35 -13.88 16.85
CA ALA A 340 9.94 -13.90 16.46
C ALA A 340 9.05 -13.08 17.41
N GLU A 341 9.25 -13.23 18.72
CA GLU A 341 8.53 -12.45 19.74
C GLU A 341 8.81 -10.95 19.63
N ASP A 342 10.07 -10.56 19.40
CA ASP A 342 10.42 -9.15 19.26
C ASP A 342 9.83 -8.54 17.98
N LEU A 343 9.78 -9.30 16.89
CA LEU A 343 9.11 -8.90 15.65
C LEU A 343 7.60 -8.73 15.83
N LEU A 344 6.95 -9.65 16.55
CA LEU A 344 5.53 -9.54 16.85
C LEU A 344 5.22 -8.34 17.75
N ARG A 345 6.13 -8.01 18.67
CA ARG A 345 6.04 -6.80 19.51
C ARG A 345 6.21 -5.53 18.65
N ALA A 346 7.25 -5.48 17.82
CA ALA A 346 7.51 -4.34 16.92
C ALA A 346 6.36 -4.13 15.91
N ALA A 347 5.76 -5.21 15.41
CA ALA A 347 4.59 -5.16 14.55
C ALA A 347 3.38 -4.45 15.18
N LEU A 348 3.22 -4.52 16.52
CA LEU A 348 2.17 -3.79 17.24
C LEU A 348 2.47 -2.30 17.36
N GLU A 349 3.74 -1.92 17.30
CA GLU A 349 4.19 -0.52 17.36
C GLU A 349 4.25 0.13 15.97
N ALA A 350 3.96 -0.64 14.91
CA ALA A 350 3.97 -0.15 13.54
C ALA A 350 2.94 0.99 13.36
N PRO A 351 3.33 2.14 12.75
CA PRO A 351 2.38 3.18 12.40
C PRO A 351 1.47 2.65 11.29
N VAL A 352 0.24 2.27 11.63
CA VAL A 352 -0.70 1.72 10.63
C VAL A 352 -1.28 2.81 9.75
N SER A 353 -1.63 3.95 10.34
CA SER A 353 -2.13 5.11 9.60
C SER A 353 -0.97 5.91 9.03
N GLY A 354 -0.98 6.15 7.71
CA GLY A 354 -0.03 7.06 7.07
C GLY A 354 1.33 6.45 6.73
N SER A 355 1.56 5.17 7.04
CA SER A 355 2.71 4.42 6.49
C SER A 355 2.22 3.35 5.53
N VAL A 356 2.82 3.33 4.33
CA VAL A 356 2.53 2.32 3.29
C VAL A 356 2.74 0.91 3.83
N PHE A 357 3.76 0.71 4.66
CA PHE A 357 4.04 -0.54 5.35
C PHE A 357 2.85 -1.03 6.20
N GLY A 358 2.38 -0.16 7.11
CA GLY A 358 1.34 -0.52 8.06
C GLY A 358 0.01 -0.84 7.36
N GLU A 359 -0.36 -0.07 6.34
CA GLU A 359 -1.59 -0.29 5.58
C GLU A 359 -1.58 -1.61 4.81
N ARG A 360 -0.45 -1.93 4.16
CA ARG A 360 -0.27 -3.15 3.36
C ARG A 360 -0.16 -4.40 4.23
N MET A 361 0.59 -4.34 5.32
CA MET A 361 0.64 -5.44 6.28
C MET A 361 -0.72 -5.68 6.95
N ALA A 362 -1.50 -4.63 7.21
CA ALA A 362 -2.86 -4.78 7.71
C ALA A 362 -3.78 -5.43 6.66
N PHE A 363 -3.64 -5.07 5.37
CA PHE A 363 -4.36 -5.73 4.27
C PHE A 363 -4.08 -7.24 4.24
N TRP A 364 -2.81 -7.62 4.20
CA TRP A 364 -2.43 -9.02 4.18
C TRP A 364 -2.83 -9.76 5.45
N GLY A 365 -2.73 -9.12 6.61
CA GLY A 365 -3.19 -9.66 7.88
C GLY A 365 -4.66 -10.06 7.85
N ARG A 366 -5.51 -9.18 7.31
CA ARG A 366 -6.94 -9.47 7.10
C ARG A 366 -7.14 -10.63 6.14
N TYR A 367 -6.45 -10.63 5.01
CA TYR A 367 -6.63 -11.65 3.97
C TYR A 367 -6.19 -13.04 4.47
N LEU A 368 -5.01 -13.15 5.07
CA LEU A 368 -4.50 -14.41 5.62
C LEU A 368 -5.34 -14.87 6.82
N ALA A 369 -5.84 -13.96 7.65
CA ALA A 369 -6.74 -14.32 8.74
C ALA A 369 -8.07 -14.87 8.21
N ALA A 370 -8.60 -14.30 7.13
CA ALA A 370 -9.79 -14.79 6.47
C ALA A 370 -9.57 -16.21 5.90
N GLN A 371 -8.42 -16.47 5.29
CA GLN A 371 -8.05 -17.82 4.85
C GLN A 371 -8.05 -18.81 6.01
N PHE A 372 -7.34 -18.47 7.08
CA PHE A 372 -7.20 -19.36 8.23
C PHE A 372 -8.54 -19.58 8.95
N ALA A 373 -9.39 -18.55 9.04
CA ALA A 373 -10.72 -18.67 9.64
C ALA A 373 -11.65 -19.61 8.84
N VAL A 374 -11.54 -19.62 7.51
CA VAL A 374 -12.37 -20.46 6.64
C VAL A 374 -11.82 -21.88 6.53
N THR A 375 -10.50 -22.03 6.43
CA THR A 375 -9.86 -23.30 6.01
C THR A 375 -9.00 -23.94 7.10
N GLY A 376 -8.71 -23.23 8.19
CA GLY A 376 -7.69 -23.60 9.18
C GLY A 376 -6.26 -23.59 8.63
N ARG A 377 -6.05 -23.01 7.44
CA ARG A 377 -4.81 -23.05 6.67
C ARG A 377 -4.55 -21.71 5.97
N VAL A 378 -3.30 -21.54 5.53
CA VAL A 378 -2.84 -20.40 4.74
C VAL A 378 -2.22 -20.91 3.44
N ALA A 379 -2.53 -20.28 2.31
CA ALA A 379 -1.94 -20.59 1.02
C ALA A 379 -0.50 -20.07 0.94
N ARG A 380 0.43 -20.93 0.55
CA ARG A 380 1.82 -20.57 0.29
C ARG A 380 1.93 -19.59 -0.86
N ALA A 381 1.17 -19.80 -1.95
CA ALA A 381 1.17 -18.91 -3.10
C ALA A 381 0.85 -17.46 -2.70
N ASP A 382 -0.17 -17.25 -1.87
CA ASP A 382 -0.57 -15.92 -1.39
C ASP A 382 0.49 -15.28 -0.49
N ALA A 383 1.13 -16.07 0.37
CA ALA A 383 2.24 -15.59 1.19
C ALA A 383 3.47 -15.22 0.35
N THR A 384 3.75 -15.97 -0.71
CA THR A 384 4.80 -15.62 -1.67
C THR A 384 4.46 -14.31 -2.38
N THR A 385 3.20 -14.09 -2.76
CA THR A 385 2.75 -12.82 -3.33
C THR A 385 2.95 -11.66 -2.35
N MET A 386 2.59 -11.84 -1.07
CA MET A 386 2.88 -10.84 -0.04
C MET A 386 4.38 -10.53 0.05
N LEU A 387 5.24 -11.55 -0.02
CA LEU A 387 6.68 -11.38 0.01
C LEU A 387 7.19 -10.59 -1.19
N MET A 388 6.71 -10.89 -2.39
CA MET A 388 7.07 -10.17 -3.62
C MET A 388 6.65 -8.70 -3.51
N GLU A 389 5.40 -8.43 -3.15
CA GLU A 389 4.90 -7.07 -2.94
C GLU A 389 5.72 -6.33 -1.87
N SER A 390 6.14 -7.01 -0.80
CA SER A 390 6.98 -6.39 0.22
C SER A 390 8.36 -6.00 -0.30
N THR A 391 8.91 -6.74 -1.25
CA THR A 391 10.20 -6.43 -1.88
C THR A 391 10.05 -5.21 -2.78
N ASP A 392 9.00 -5.17 -3.59
CA ASP A 392 8.69 -4.03 -4.46
C ASP A 392 8.47 -2.75 -3.65
N LEU A 393 7.70 -2.84 -2.57
CA LEU A 393 7.45 -1.70 -1.69
C LEU A 393 8.72 -1.23 -0.98
N ARG A 394 9.60 -2.13 -0.53
CA ARG A 394 10.90 -1.72 0.05
C ARG A 394 11.75 -0.92 -0.92
N ASN A 395 11.73 -1.29 -2.20
CA ASN A 395 12.45 -0.56 -3.24
C ASN A 395 11.85 0.84 -3.46
N GLN A 396 10.53 0.99 -3.29
CA GLN A 396 9.83 2.26 -3.50
C GLN A 396 9.84 3.19 -2.28
N VAL A 397 9.60 2.67 -1.08
CA VAL A 397 9.36 3.48 0.14
C VAL A 397 10.45 3.35 1.20
N GLY A 398 11.50 2.58 0.93
CA GLY A 398 12.61 2.33 1.84
C GLY A 398 12.46 1.04 2.65
N TRP A 399 13.61 0.57 3.15
CA TRP A 399 13.75 -0.78 3.72
C TRP A 399 13.37 -0.88 5.20
N SER A 400 13.54 0.21 5.95
CA SER A 400 13.19 0.29 7.38
C SER A 400 12.25 1.46 7.65
N VAL A 401 11.22 1.21 8.44
CA VAL A 401 10.23 2.24 8.82
C VAL A 401 10.69 2.93 10.11
N PRO A 402 10.96 4.25 10.10
CA PRO A 402 11.23 4.99 11.33
C PRO A 402 10.01 4.92 12.26
N THR A 403 10.23 4.58 13.54
CA THR A 403 9.16 4.61 14.54
C THR A 403 9.25 5.87 15.40
N PRO A 404 8.13 6.35 15.97
CA PRO A 404 8.16 7.44 16.94
C PRO A 404 9.12 7.16 18.11
N ALA A 405 9.18 5.90 18.57
CA ALA A 405 10.07 5.49 19.65
C ALA A 405 11.56 5.53 19.27
N ALA A 406 11.91 5.24 18.01
CA ALA A 406 13.28 5.36 17.52
C ALA A 406 13.68 6.82 17.31
N VAL A 407 12.79 7.61 16.68
CA VAL A 407 12.98 9.04 16.45
C VAL A 407 13.14 9.80 17.78
N LEU A 408 12.33 9.46 18.80
CA LEU A 408 12.42 10.09 20.12
C LEU A 408 13.79 9.87 20.77
N ARG A 409 14.40 8.69 20.64
CA ARG A 409 15.75 8.40 21.18
C ARG A 409 16.83 9.28 20.55
N LEU A 410 16.63 9.66 19.29
CA LEU A 410 17.56 10.50 18.54
C LEU A 410 17.43 11.99 18.84
N SER A 411 16.29 12.45 19.35
CA SER A 411 16.01 13.88 19.56
C SER A 411 17.08 14.61 20.39
N SER A 412 17.68 13.93 21.37
CA SER A 412 18.74 14.48 22.24
C SER A 412 20.15 14.45 21.64
N MET A 413 20.30 13.88 20.43
CA MET A 413 21.60 13.61 19.80
C MET A 413 21.86 14.47 18.55
N ALA A 414 21.02 15.48 18.34
CA ALA A 414 21.10 16.40 17.22
C ALA A 414 22.27 17.40 17.34
N PRO A 415 22.78 17.93 16.21
CA PRO A 415 22.48 17.53 14.82
C PRO A 415 22.99 16.13 14.43
N ILE A 416 22.19 15.43 13.62
CA ILE A 416 22.46 14.05 13.17
C ILE A 416 22.78 14.04 11.68
N CYS A 417 23.92 13.46 11.29
CA CYS A 417 24.18 13.18 9.88
C CYS A 417 23.57 11.83 9.51
N VAL A 418 22.76 11.76 8.45
CA VAL A 418 22.14 10.52 7.96
C VAL A 418 22.82 10.06 6.67
N ARG A 419 23.18 8.78 6.58
CA ARG A 419 23.80 8.13 5.42
C ARG A 419 23.18 6.76 5.17
N GLY A 420 23.40 6.18 3.99
CA GLY A 420 22.93 4.85 3.64
C GLY A 420 22.31 4.76 2.26
N GLN A 421 21.52 3.70 2.01
CA GLN A 421 20.76 3.57 0.78
C GLN A 421 19.73 4.72 0.68
N PRO A 422 19.57 5.39 -0.48
CA PRO A 422 18.78 6.62 -0.58
C PRO A 422 17.36 6.51 -0.03
N ALA A 423 16.57 5.52 -0.46
CA ALA A 423 15.19 5.34 -0.01
C ALA A 423 15.07 5.11 1.51
N ALA A 424 16.00 4.37 2.11
CA ALA A 424 16.05 4.18 3.56
C ALA A 424 16.48 5.49 4.26
N ALA A 425 17.57 6.12 3.82
CA ALA A 425 18.11 7.32 4.43
C ALA A 425 17.12 8.49 4.39
N GLU A 426 16.47 8.72 3.24
CA GLU A 426 15.48 9.78 3.04
C GLU A 426 14.27 9.63 3.96
N ALA A 427 13.77 8.40 4.15
CA ALA A 427 12.68 8.13 5.09
C ALA A 427 13.06 8.54 6.54
N TRP A 428 14.29 8.25 6.97
CA TRP A 428 14.79 8.68 8.29
C TRP A 428 14.98 10.19 8.38
N VAL A 429 15.51 10.84 7.34
CA VAL A 429 15.64 12.31 7.29
C VAL A 429 14.28 12.97 7.45
N ALA A 430 13.29 12.54 6.67
CA ALA A 430 11.93 13.07 6.73
C ALA A 430 11.30 12.89 8.13
N ALA A 431 11.43 11.71 8.72
CA ALA A 431 10.88 11.42 10.05
C ALA A 431 11.55 12.26 11.16
N LEU A 432 12.87 12.44 11.08
CA LEU A 432 13.63 13.28 12.02
C LEU A 432 13.22 14.76 11.90
N GLN A 433 13.13 15.28 10.68
CA GLN A 433 12.71 16.66 10.43
C GLN A 433 11.27 16.91 10.87
N GLN A 434 10.35 15.97 10.63
CA GLN A 434 8.97 16.07 11.10
C GLN A 434 8.87 16.12 12.63
N ALA A 435 9.80 15.47 13.33
CA ALA A 435 9.91 15.51 14.78
C ALA A 435 10.70 16.72 15.31
N GLY A 436 11.14 17.64 14.44
CA GLY A 436 11.92 18.82 14.82
C GLY A 436 13.37 18.51 15.21
N VAL A 437 13.91 17.35 14.79
CA VAL A 437 15.31 16.98 15.04
C VAL A 437 16.19 17.55 13.92
N GLU A 438 17.25 18.26 14.30
CA GLU A 438 18.19 18.86 13.35
C GLU A 438 18.99 17.77 12.61
N VAL A 439 18.97 17.81 11.27
CA VAL A 439 19.70 16.88 10.39
C VAL A 439 20.87 17.63 9.75
N ALA A 440 22.08 17.14 9.97
CA ALA A 440 23.31 17.68 9.38
C ALA A 440 23.47 17.25 7.92
N GLU A 441 23.88 18.20 7.07
CA GLU A 441 24.15 17.95 5.64
C GLU A 441 25.38 17.03 5.46
N ASP A 442 26.40 17.22 6.29
CA ASP A 442 27.66 16.50 6.20
C ASP A 442 28.15 15.91 7.54
N LEU A 443 29.19 15.08 7.46
CA LEU A 443 29.75 14.43 8.65
C LEU A 443 30.38 15.45 9.61
N ALA A 444 30.91 16.56 9.09
CA ALA A 444 31.60 17.60 9.87
C ALA A 444 30.65 18.49 10.67
N SER A 445 29.43 18.67 10.17
CA SER A 445 28.35 19.45 10.79
C SER A 445 27.52 18.66 11.80
N SER A 446 27.69 17.33 11.89
CA SER A 446 27.04 16.55 12.94
C SER A 446 27.63 16.85 14.33
N ALA A 447 26.83 16.80 15.38
CA ALA A 447 27.30 16.90 16.77
C ALA A 447 27.95 15.60 17.26
N GLY A 448 28.67 14.92 16.36
CA GLY A 448 29.26 13.63 16.61
C GLY A 448 28.26 12.48 16.58
N THR A 449 27.08 12.63 15.97
CA THR A 449 26.10 11.56 15.76
C THR A 449 25.94 11.25 14.26
N LEU A 450 26.13 9.99 13.89
CA LEU A 450 25.93 9.47 12.54
C LEU A 450 24.88 8.37 12.57
N LEU A 451 23.84 8.49 11.75
CA LEU A 451 22.89 7.42 11.45
C LEU A 451 23.18 6.83 10.08
N VAL A 452 23.30 5.50 10.02
CA VAL A 452 23.54 4.77 8.77
C VAL A 452 22.44 3.74 8.57
N ALA A 453 21.67 3.85 7.48
CA ALA A 453 20.53 2.98 7.18
C ALA A 453 20.75 2.17 5.91
N TRP A 454 20.77 0.83 6.02
CA TRP A 454 20.92 -0.09 4.89
C TRP A 454 22.07 0.26 3.92
N PRO A 455 23.30 0.47 4.41
CA PRO A 455 24.40 0.96 3.57
C PRO A 455 24.81 0.00 2.44
N ASP A 456 24.63 -1.32 2.59
CA ASP A 456 25.26 -2.31 1.70
C ASP A 456 24.26 -3.19 0.92
N LEU A 457 23.06 -2.67 0.64
CA LEU A 457 22.03 -3.41 -0.09
C LEU A 457 22.50 -3.81 -1.51
N GLU A 458 23.24 -2.91 -2.17
CA GLU A 458 23.84 -3.16 -3.48
C GLU A 458 25.32 -3.45 -3.31
N ALA A 459 25.81 -4.53 -3.93
CA ALA A 459 27.23 -4.83 -3.97
C ALA A 459 27.94 -3.74 -4.80
N ALA A 460 28.51 -2.74 -4.14
CA ALA A 460 29.25 -1.70 -4.82
C ALA A 460 30.56 -2.27 -5.39
N GLU A 461 30.92 -1.83 -6.60
CA GLU A 461 32.18 -2.22 -7.27
C GLU A 461 33.42 -1.91 -6.42
N ASN A 462 33.30 -0.95 -5.51
CA ASN A 462 34.38 -0.45 -4.64
C ASN A 462 34.36 -1.05 -3.22
N GLY A 463 33.62 -2.13 -2.99
CA GLY A 463 33.46 -2.75 -1.67
C GLY A 463 32.34 -2.11 -0.83
N PRO A 464 32.12 -2.57 0.40
CA PRO A 464 30.98 -2.14 1.22
C PRO A 464 31.00 -0.62 1.50
N ALA A 465 29.90 0.06 1.20
CA ALA A 465 29.76 1.50 1.45
C ALA A 465 29.83 1.81 2.95
N SER A 466 29.34 0.91 3.80
CA SER A 466 29.41 1.02 5.25
C SER A 466 30.84 1.20 5.77
N LEU A 467 31.82 0.44 5.26
CA LEU A 467 33.22 0.55 5.67
C LEU A 467 33.81 1.91 5.32
N SER A 468 33.49 2.43 4.14
CA SER A 468 33.94 3.75 3.70
C SER A 468 33.35 4.86 4.58
N ILE A 469 32.05 4.76 4.91
CA ILE A 469 31.37 5.67 5.83
C ILE A 469 32.00 5.64 7.23
N LEU A 470 32.25 4.44 7.77
CA LEU A 470 32.86 4.26 9.09
C LEU A 470 34.29 4.81 9.15
N ALA A 471 35.09 4.60 8.10
CA ALA A 471 36.45 5.10 8.01
C ALA A 471 36.51 6.64 7.95
N ALA A 472 35.53 7.27 7.30
CA ALA A 472 35.46 8.72 7.16
C ALA A 472 34.92 9.43 8.41
N TRP A 473 34.35 8.71 9.38
CA TRP A 473 33.65 9.31 10.50
C TRP A 473 34.30 9.02 11.86
N ALA A 474 34.63 10.08 12.58
CA ALA A 474 35.30 10.05 13.89
C ALA A 474 34.40 10.45 15.08
N GLY A 475 33.09 10.65 14.85
CA GLY A 475 32.15 11.08 15.89
C GLY A 475 31.91 10.05 17.00
N ARG A 476 31.19 10.46 18.04
CA ARG A 476 30.98 9.67 19.27
C ARG A 476 29.89 8.62 19.13
N HIS A 477 28.77 8.94 18.50
CA HIS A 477 27.58 8.11 18.48
C HIS A 477 27.24 7.59 17.08
N LEU A 478 27.24 6.27 16.92
CA LEU A 478 26.85 5.61 15.68
C LEU A 478 25.47 4.99 15.87
N VAL A 479 24.57 5.29 14.96
CA VAL A 479 23.24 4.69 14.90
C VAL A 479 23.18 3.82 13.66
N THR A 480 22.96 2.52 13.84
CA THR A 480 22.81 1.60 12.71
C THR A 480 21.35 1.25 12.52
N VAL A 481 20.88 1.24 11.27
CA VAL A 481 19.55 0.78 10.90
C VAL A 481 19.65 -0.32 9.84
N GLY A 482 18.93 -1.41 10.08
CA GLY A 482 18.79 -2.54 9.17
C GLY A 482 19.03 -3.88 9.86
N GLU A 483 19.16 -4.95 9.08
CA GLU A 483 19.50 -6.27 9.59
C GLU A 483 20.89 -6.31 10.25
N TRP A 484 21.00 -7.13 11.28
CA TRP A 484 22.25 -7.33 12.02
C TRP A 484 22.46 -8.80 12.31
N LYS A 485 23.71 -9.20 12.57
CA LYS A 485 24.05 -10.57 12.95
C LYS A 485 23.20 -11.05 14.13
N GLY A 486 22.60 -12.24 13.96
CA GLY A 486 21.70 -12.85 14.95
C GLY A 486 20.32 -12.19 15.03
N SER A 487 20.06 -11.20 14.18
CA SER A 487 18.81 -10.43 14.07
C SER A 487 18.37 -10.39 12.62
N THR A 488 18.37 -11.55 11.97
CA THR A 488 17.81 -11.78 10.63
C THR A 488 17.13 -13.14 10.64
N LEU A 489 16.14 -13.33 9.77
CA LEU A 489 15.45 -14.60 9.61
C LEU A 489 16.15 -15.53 8.59
N GLY A 490 17.13 -14.99 7.85
CA GLY A 490 18.07 -15.75 7.03
C GLY A 490 17.42 -16.57 5.92
N LEU A 491 16.52 -15.95 5.16
CA LEU A 491 15.78 -16.62 4.09
C LEU A 491 16.40 -16.50 2.72
N TYR A 492 17.37 -15.61 2.56
CA TYR A 492 18.19 -15.55 1.36
C TYR A 492 19.16 -16.75 1.32
N PRO A 493 19.43 -17.33 0.13
CA PRO A 493 20.50 -18.33 -0.01
C PRO A 493 21.87 -17.73 0.36
N GLY A 494 22.76 -18.52 0.98
CA GLY A 494 24.18 -18.13 1.21
C GLY A 494 24.52 -17.50 2.56
N ALA A 495 25.64 -16.76 2.62
CA ALA A 495 26.21 -16.16 3.84
C ALA A 495 25.36 -15.00 4.42
N ALA A 496 24.48 -14.41 3.60
CA ALA A 496 23.47 -13.45 4.03
C ALA A 496 22.53 -14.00 5.13
N LYS A 497 22.49 -15.33 5.33
CA LYS A 497 21.66 -15.97 6.35
C LYS A 497 21.99 -15.57 7.78
N GLU A 498 23.26 -15.29 8.09
CA GLU A 498 23.68 -15.00 9.46
C GLU A 498 23.75 -13.50 9.74
N TRP A 499 24.18 -12.71 8.76
CA TRP A 499 24.51 -11.29 8.90
C TRP A 499 23.42 -10.35 8.38
N GLY A 500 22.45 -10.86 7.61
CA GLY A 500 21.47 -10.04 6.89
C GLY A 500 22.05 -9.41 5.62
N GLN A 501 21.27 -8.56 4.97
CA GLN A 501 21.65 -7.86 3.73
C GLN A 501 21.97 -6.38 3.94
N ALA A 502 21.56 -5.80 5.06
CA ALA A 502 21.70 -4.36 5.27
C ALA A 502 23.15 -3.90 5.45
N TRP A 503 23.98 -4.72 6.10
CA TRP A 503 25.35 -4.40 6.48
C TRP A 503 26.29 -5.55 6.15
N ALA A 504 27.40 -5.25 5.49
CA ALA A 504 28.46 -6.20 5.22
C ALA A 504 29.03 -6.79 6.53
N PRO A 505 29.38 -8.09 6.55
CA PRO A 505 29.94 -8.74 7.75
C PRO A 505 31.14 -8.00 8.34
N GLU A 506 32.05 -7.51 7.49
CA GLU A 506 33.25 -6.76 7.87
C GLU A 506 32.90 -5.46 8.60
N ALA A 507 31.86 -4.75 8.15
CA ALA A 507 31.40 -3.53 8.79
C ALA A 507 30.76 -3.80 10.15
N GLN A 508 29.95 -4.87 10.26
CA GLN A 508 29.39 -5.26 11.55
C GLN A 508 30.47 -5.66 12.56
N MET A 509 31.53 -6.34 12.10
CA MET A 509 32.70 -6.65 12.92
C MET A 509 33.45 -5.38 13.34
N GLU A 510 33.65 -4.44 12.43
CA GLU A 510 34.31 -3.16 12.72
C GLU A 510 33.51 -2.32 13.74
N VAL A 511 32.18 -2.26 13.59
CA VAL A 511 31.31 -1.61 14.58
C VAL A 511 31.44 -2.29 15.95
N SER A 512 31.43 -3.62 15.99
CA SER A 512 31.57 -4.37 17.24
C SER A 512 32.93 -4.17 17.91
N ARG A 513 33.97 -3.94 17.11
CA ARG A 513 35.34 -3.66 17.58
C ARG A 513 35.49 -2.25 18.13
N CYS A 514 34.99 -1.25 17.41
CA CYS A 514 35.23 0.17 17.69
C CYS A 514 34.18 0.82 18.57
N PHE A 515 33.01 0.18 18.75
CA PHE A 515 31.88 0.76 19.46
C PHE A 515 31.31 -0.19 20.49
N LEU A 516 30.55 0.39 21.43
CA LEU A 516 29.81 -0.30 22.47
C LEU A 516 28.32 -0.05 22.25
N LEU A 517 27.54 -1.13 22.15
CA LEU A 517 26.08 -1.05 22.03
C LEU A 517 25.49 -0.44 23.33
N ARG A 518 24.74 0.65 23.20
CA ARG A 518 24.09 1.35 24.32
C ARG A 518 22.59 1.11 24.38
N ASP A 519 21.93 1.14 23.23
CA ASP A 519 20.50 0.91 23.13
C ASP A 519 20.17 0.20 21.83
N SER A 520 19.09 -0.57 21.80
CA SER A 520 18.59 -1.17 20.58
C SER A 520 17.08 -1.40 20.66
N LEU A 521 16.43 -1.28 19.51
CA LEU A 521 15.03 -1.61 19.32
C LEU A 521 14.86 -2.37 18.00
N VAL A 522 13.91 -3.31 18.00
CA VAL A 522 13.48 -3.97 16.78
C VAL A 522 12.48 -3.05 16.09
N LEU A 523 12.71 -2.78 14.80
CA LEU A 523 11.84 -1.96 13.99
C LEU A 523 10.71 -2.82 13.41
N PRO A 524 9.51 -2.25 13.22
CA PRO A 524 8.53 -2.84 12.34
C PRO A 524 9.11 -2.86 10.92
N SER A 525 9.28 -4.06 10.40
CA SER A 525 9.83 -4.30 9.08
C SER A 525 8.94 -5.26 8.33
N TRP A 526 9.08 -5.28 7.00
CA TRP A 526 8.40 -6.31 6.22
C TRP A 526 8.84 -7.70 6.65
N PRO A 527 7.94 -8.69 6.50
CA PRO A 527 8.26 -10.07 6.80
C PRO A 527 9.63 -10.39 6.19
N LEU A 528 10.52 -10.94 7.01
CA LEU A 528 11.86 -11.45 6.68
C LEU A 528 13.07 -10.56 6.88
N ALA A 529 12.91 -9.25 7.02
CA ALA A 529 13.95 -8.48 7.68
C ALA A 529 13.60 -8.38 9.16
N CYS A 530 14.58 -8.57 10.03
CA CYS A 530 14.44 -8.25 11.44
C CYS A 530 15.27 -7.00 11.72
N ASP A 531 14.81 -5.89 11.14
CA ASP A 531 15.55 -4.65 11.21
C ASP A 531 15.71 -4.21 12.65
N ARG A 532 16.94 -3.83 12.97
CA ARG A 532 17.26 -3.20 14.24
C ARG A 532 17.63 -1.76 14.01
N PHE A 533 17.15 -0.92 14.90
CA PHE A 533 17.77 0.34 15.22
C PHE A 533 18.65 0.12 16.44
N ALA A 534 19.91 0.52 16.36
CA ALA A 534 20.87 0.34 17.45
C ALA A 534 21.75 1.59 17.60
N ILE A 535 21.85 2.08 18.83
CA ILE A 535 22.71 3.21 19.20
C ILE A 535 23.97 2.63 19.81
N TYR A 536 25.10 3.00 19.23
CA TYR A 536 26.42 2.65 19.68
C TYR A 536 27.19 3.91 20.10
N GLU A 537 28.08 3.73 21.06
CA GLU A 537 29.03 4.76 21.48
C GLU A 537 30.45 4.30 21.18
N ARG A 538 31.27 5.18 20.61
CA ARG A 538 32.66 4.87 20.30
C ARG A 538 33.42 4.57 21.59
N ARG A 539 34.21 3.51 21.58
CA ARG A 539 35.13 3.17 22.67
C ARG A 539 36.18 4.27 22.80
N GLY A 540 36.55 4.60 24.04
CA GLY A 540 37.65 5.53 24.29
C GLY A 540 38.97 4.97 23.75
N SER A 541 39.96 5.83 23.49
CA SER A 541 41.31 5.41 23.06
C SER A 541 41.98 4.42 24.03
N ASP A 542 41.52 4.39 25.28
CA ASP A 542 42.07 3.55 26.34
C ASP A 542 41.34 2.19 26.46
N GLU A 543 40.23 1.98 25.73
CA GLU A 543 39.38 0.77 25.78
C GLU A 543 39.45 -0.11 24.52
N THR A 544 40.12 0.37 23.46
CA THR A 544 40.35 -0.35 22.19
C THR A 544 41.73 -0.99 22.15
#